data_AF-A0A497RUP8-F1
#
_entry.id   AF-A0A497RUP8-F1
#
_cell.length_a   1.000
_cell.length_b   1.000
_cell.length_c   1.000
_cell.angle_alpha   90.00
_cell.angle_beta   90.00
_cell.angle_gamma   90.00
#
_symmetry.space_group_name_H-M   'P 1'
#
loop_
_entity.id
_entity.type
_entity.pdbx_description
1 polymer ?
#
loop_
_entity_poly.entity_id
_entity_poly.type
_entity_poly.pdbx_seq_one_letter_code
_entity_poly.pdbx_strand_id
1 'polypeptide(L)'
;GTVYEWHTLEPLQNVILEVNSTPPQRFVAKEGTYEFELERGQYCIKSRYYENNELLYYSEENVSIETDGDFIIDIIMFPNIDLNEKFFEDFDINLSINEDLLEGIEGDREEELPIWGIIAIIIIPLILLYLLKFRRGSKEEGKKPTEVLPDDLKEIVNILRRHGGRMTQLELRKELNYSEAKVSLMLADLENRGLIERFRRGRGNIIILKKT
;
A
#
# COMPACT_ATOMS: atom_id res chain seq x y z
N GLY A 1 -0.65 10.49 28.25
CA GLY A 1 0.45 9.83 27.51
C GLY A 1 1.40 10.90 27.01
N THR A 2 2.04 10.65 25.88
CA THR A 2 3.07 11.54 25.31
C THR A 2 2.74 11.90 23.86
N VAL A 3 3.11 13.10 23.46
CA VAL A 3 2.97 13.59 22.09
C VAL A 3 4.31 13.48 21.36
N TYR A 4 4.31 12.92 20.17
CA TYR A 4 5.52 12.67 19.38
C TYR A 4 5.43 13.29 17.99
N GLU A 5 6.57 13.74 17.47
CA GLU A 5 6.71 14.13 16.07
C GLU A 5 6.67 12.88 15.16
N TRP A 6 5.98 12.92 14.02
CA TRP A 6 5.70 11.73 13.20
C TRP A 6 6.92 11.06 12.55
N HIS A 7 7.97 11.81 12.23
CA HIS A 7 9.16 11.35 11.53
C HIS A 7 10.24 10.89 12.50
N THR A 8 10.57 11.72 13.50
CA THR A 8 11.65 11.44 14.46
C THR A 8 11.19 10.62 15.64
N LEU A 9 9.87 10.61 15.93
CA LEU A 9 9.29 10.04 17.15
C LEU A 9 9.89 10.62 18.43
N GLU A 10 10.44 11.83 18.35
CA GLU A 10 10.89 12.57 19.53
C GLU A 10 9.69 13.24 20.22
N PRO A 11 9.68 13.31 21.57
CA PRO A 11 8.63 14.01 22.30
C PRO A 11 8.54 15.48 21.88
N LEU A 12 7.35 15.90 21.46
CA LEU A 12 7.11 17.25 20.99
C LEU A 12 6.64 18.15 22.13
N GLN A 13 7.37 19.24 22.38
CA GLN A 13 7.06 20.19 23.45
C GLN A 13 6.07 21.26 23.00
N ASN A 14 5.45 21.95 23.97
CA ASN A 14 4.54 23.09 23.73
C ASN A 14 3.33 22.76 22.84
N VAL A 15 2.85 21.53 22.89
CA VAL A 15 1.66 21.11 22.15
C VAL A 15 0.40 21.48 22.93
N ILE A 16 -0.60 22.04 22.23
CA ILE A 16 -1.91 22.33 22.79
C ILE A 16 -2.84 21.17 22.46
N LEU A 17 -3.37 20.52 23.50
CA LEU A 17 -4.38 19.49 23.40
C LEU A 17 -5.73 20.04 23.83
N GLU A 18 -6.78 19.68 23.11
CA GLU A 18 -8.16 20.08 23.39
C GLU A 18 -9.04 18.83 23.30
N VAL A 19 -9.83 18.59 24.34
CA VAL A 19 -10.79 17.50 24.38
C VAL A 19 -12.20 18.04 24.50
N ASN A 20 -13.11 17.50 23.70
CA ASN A 20 -14.51 17.90 23.62
C ASN A 20 -15.38 17.34 24.78
N SER A 21 -14.83 17.30 25.99
CA SER A 21 -15.59 16.97 27.20
C SER A 21 -16.59 18.07 27.57
N THR A 22 -17.42 17.83 28.59
CA THR A 22 -18.39 18.82 29.07
C THR A 22 -18.11 19.12 30.55
N PRO A 23 -17.54 20.30 30.89
CA PRO A 23 -17.13 21.38 29.99
C PRO A 23 -15.88 21.01 29.15
N PRO A 24 -15.63 21.68 28.01
CA PRO A 24 -14.45 21.44 27.20
C PRO A 24 -13.16 21.67 28.01
N GLN A 25 -12.22 20.73 27.91
CA GLN A 25 -10.94 20.82 28.59
C GLN A 25 -9.81 21.08 27.59
N ARG A 26 -8.79 21.83 28.03
CA ARG A 26 -7.59 22.14 27.25
C ARG A 26 -6.36 21.94 28.11
N PHE A 27 -5.31 21.38 27.53
CA PHE A 27 -4.04 21.13 28.19
C PHE A 27 -2.89 21.59 27.32
N VAL A 28 -1.81 22.09 27.93
CA VAL A 28 -0.59 22.48 27.21
C VAL A 28 0.54 21.56 27.67
N ALA A 29 0.92 20.63 26.80
CA ALA A 29 2.00 19.67 27.02
C ALA A 29 3.36 20.36 26.85
N LYS A 30 3.79 21.09 27.89
CA LYS A 30 5.09 21.81 27.89
C LYS A 30 6.28 20.86 27.74
N GLU A 31 6.21 19.70 28.35
CA GLU A 31 7.27 18.67 28.32
C GLU A 31 6.94 17.51 27.35
N GLY A 32 5.90 17.67 26.52
CA GLY A 32 5.40 16.64 25.61
C GLY A 32 4.51 15.58 26.24
N THR A 33 4.41 15.53 27.57
CA THR A 33 3.47 14.67 28.30
C THR A 33 2.15 15.40 28.59
N TYR A 34 1.06 14.65 28.64
CA TYR A 34 -0.27 15.17 28.95
C TYR A 34 -1.12 14.18 29.75
N GLU A 35 -2.10 14.75 30.47
CA GLU A 35 -3.04 14.01 31.31
C GLU A 35 -4.41 14.70 31.27
N PHE A 36 -5.46 13.90 31.15
CA PHE A 36 -6.85 14.35 31.21
C PHE A 36 -7.65 13.41 32.11
N GLU A 37 -8.45 14.00 32.99
CA GLU A 37 -9.46 13.26 33.76
C GLU A 37 -10.79 13.33 33.00
N LEU A 38 -11.25 12.18 32.51
CA LEU A 38 -12.44 12.05 31.67
C LEU A 38 -13.35 10.98 32.24
N GLU A 39 -14.65 11.27 32.31
CA GLU A 39 -15.67 10.26 32.63
C GLU A 39 -15.87 9.31 31.44
N ARG A 40 -16.59 8.21 31.65
CA ARG A 40 -16.96 7.29 30.58
C ARG A 40 -17.71 8.00 29.46
N GLY A 41 -17.30 7.76 28.23
CA GLY A 41 -17.85 8.47 27.08
C GLY A 41 -16.95 8.36 25.85
N GLN A 42 -17.37 9.07 24.81
CA GLN A 42 -16.61 9.19 23.56
C GLN A 42 -16.12 10.63 23.42
N TYR A 43 -14.83 10.76 23.16
CA TYR A 43 -14.16 12.05 23.06
C TYR A 43 -13.32 12.12 21.80
N CYS A 44 -13.11 13.33 21.33
CA CYS A 44 -12.16 13.69 20.30
C CYS A 44 -11.11 14.59 20.95
N ILE A 45 -9.85 14.16 20.85
CA ILE A 45 -8.68 14.91 21.29
C ILE A 45 -8.04 15.54 20.05
N LYS A 46 -7.97 16.87 20.03
CA LYS A 46 -7.32 17.66 18.98
C LYS A 46 -6.02 18.21 19.50
N SER A 47 -4.93 17.90 18.82
CA SER A 47 -3.58 18.32 19.19
C SER A 47 -3.01 19.25 18.13
N ARG A 48 -2.46 20.39 18.58
CA ARG A 48 -1.94 21.46 17.71
C ARG A 48 -0.59 21.92 18.19
N TYR A 49 0.38 21.97 17.28
CA TYR A 49 1.69 22.55 17.54
C TYR A 49 1.91 23.76 16.63
N TYR A 50 2.30 24.87 17.22
CA TYR A 50 2.55 26.11 16.52
C TYR A 50 4.02 26.48 16.61
N GLU A 51 4.60 26.88 15.48
CA GLU A 51 5.93 27.46 15.40
C GLU A 51 5.84 28.75 14.59
N ASN A 52 6.44 29.85 15.07
CA ASN A 52 6.36 31.16 14.42
C ASN A 52 4.93 31.63 14.07
N ASN A 53 3.94 31.26 14.90
CA ASN A 53 2.52 31.58 14.70
C ASN A 53 1.85 30.84 13.52
N GLU A 54 2.50 29.81 12.97
CA GLU A 54 1.97 28.90 11.96
C GLU A 54 1.69 27.52 12.58
N LEU A 55 0.59 26.89 12.17
CA LEU A 55 0.23 25.53 12.62
C LEU A 55 1.06 24.51 11.85
N LEU A 56 2.17 24.07 12.42
CA LEU A 56 3.10 23.16 11.74
C LEU A 56 2.69 21.70 11.84
N TYR A 57 2.16 21.28 13.00
CA TYR A 57 1.68 19.91 13.21
C TYR A 57 0.26 19.87 13.79
N TYR A 58 -0.52 18.89 13.33
CA TYR A 58 -1.89 18.64 13.74
C TYR A 58 -2.16 17.14 13.90
N SER A 59 -3.01 16.79 14.86
CA SER A 59 -3.53 15.43 15.01
C SER A 59 -4.91 15.45 15.64
N GLU A 60 -5.73 14.45 15.32
CA GLU A 60 -7.09 14.28 15.82
C GLU A 60 -7.34 12.81 16.15
N GLU A 61 -7.57 12.52 17.42
CA GLU A 61 -7.72 11.15 17.94
C GLU A 61 -9.11 10.96 18.56
N ASN A 62 -9.78 9.86 18.23
CA ASN A 62 -11.09 9.52 18.80
C ASN A 62 -10.91 8.45 19.88
N VAL A 63 -11.35 8.75 21.10
CA VAL A 63 -11.18 7.90 22.28
C VAL A 63 -12.54 7.48 22.83
N SER A 64 -12.69 6.21 23.17
CA SER A 64 -13.89 5.66 23.82
C SER A 64 -13.51 5.02 25.16
N ILE A 65 -14.04 5.56 26.26
CA ILE A 65 -13.80 5.08 27.62
C ILE A 65 -15.03 4.30 28.08
N GLU A 66 -14.92 2.97 28.13
CA GLU A 66 -16.02 2.07 28.51
C GLU A 66 -15.99 1.67 29.99
N THR A 67 -14.80 1.66 30.60
CA THR A 67 -14.55 1.24 31.97
C THR A 67 -13.69 2.26 32.70
N ASP A 68 -13.81 2.31 34.02
CA ASP A 68 -12.94 3.17 34.83
C ASP A 68 -11.52 2.57 34.89
N GLY A 69 -10.52 3.43 34.79
CA GLY A 69 -9.12 3.04 34.83
C GLY A 69 -8.21 4.10 34.23
N ASP A 70 -6.91 3.88 34.35
CA ASP A 70 -5.89 4.76 33.80
C ASP A 70 -5.48 4.25 32.41
N PHE A 71 -5.62 5.12 31.41
CA PHE A 71 -5.30 4.80 30.02
C PHE A 71 -4.15 5.66 29.54
N ILE A 72 -3.17 5.01 28.89
CA ILE A 72 -2.07 5.70 28.22
C ILE A 72 -2.38 5.72 26.74
N ILE A 73 -2.57 6.92 26.21
CA ILE A 73 -2.73 7.18 24.78
C ILE A 73 -1.58 8.10 24.39
N ASP A 74 -0.80 7.67 23.40
CA ASP A 74 0.28 8.46 22.82
C ASP A 74 -0.20 9.02 21.48
N ILE A 75 0.14 10.28 21.19
CA ILE A 75 -0.35 11.00 20.02
C ILE A 75 0.81 11.24 19.06
N ILE A 76 0.62 10.86 17.80
CA ILE A 76 1.55 11.16 16.72
C ILE A 76 1.07 12.43 16.01
N MET A 77 1.97 13.42 15.89
CA MET A 77 1.69 14.73 15.31
C MET A 77 2.11 14.76 13.84
N PHE A 78 1.12 14.86 12.95
CA PHE A 78 1.35 14.90 11.51
C PHE A 78 1.57 16.32 11.02
N PRO A 79 2.37 16.53 9.96
CA PRO A 79 2.58 17.86 9.41
C PRO A 79 1.27 18.40 8.85
N ASN A 80 1.02 19.69 9.04
CA ASN A 80 -0.15 20.34 8.48
C ASN A 80 0.05 20.57 6.98
N ILE A 81 -0.56 19.71 6.17
CA ILE A 81 -0.39 19.67 4.71
C ILE A 81 -1.00 20.91 4.03
N ASP A 82 -1.90 21.63 4.70
CA ASP A 82 -2.54 22.84 4.15
C ASP A 82 -1.60 24.05 4.05
N LEU A 83 -0.38 24.00 4.62
CA LEU A 83 0.50 25.17 4.73
C LEU A 83 1.76 25.15 3.90
N ASN A 84 2.02 24.14 3.06
CA ASN A 84 3.32 24.07 2.40
C ASN A 84 3.26 23.65 0.92
N GLU A 85 3.06 24.64 0.04
CA GLU A 85 3.68 24.61 -1.30
C GLU A 85 5.19 24.33 -1.21
N LYS A 86 5.85 24.78 -0.12
CA LYS A 86 7.27 24.49 0.20
C LYS A 86 7.59 23.02 0.53
N PHE A 87 6.64 22.23 1.03
CA PHE A 87 6.88 20.80 1.34
C PHE A 87 7.08 20.01 0.05
N PHE A 88 6.51 20.50 -1.05
CA PHE A 88 6.67 19.93 -2.37
C PHE A 88 7.94 20.43 -3.09
N GLU A 89 8.55 21.55 -2.66
CA GLU A 89 9.82 22.02 -3.22
C GLU A 89 11.00 21.10 -2.83
N ASP A 90 10.99 20.53 -1.61
CA ASP A 90 12.00 19.56 -1.18
C ASP A 90 11.78 18.15 -1.77
N PHE A 91 10.64 17.92 -2.41
CA PHE A 91 10.36 16.69 -3.15
C PHE A 91 10.80 16.91 -4.60
N ASP A 92 12.07 16.60 -4.92
CA ASP A 92 12.68 16.61 -6.26
C ASP A 92 11.92 15.70 -7.26
N ILE A 93 10.72 16.11 -7.68
CA ILE A 93 10.02 15.56 -8.84
C ILE A 93 10.26 16.54 -9.98
N ASN A 94 11.31 16.28 -10.75
CA ASN A 94 11.51 16.93 -12.05
C ASN A 94 10.41 16.51 -13.03
N LEU A 95 9.19 17.04 -12.84
CA LEU A 95 8.19 17.12 -13.91
C LEU A 95 8.45 18.43 -14.65
N SER A 96 9.30 18.36 -15.68
CA SER A 96 9.39 19.42 -16.68
C SER A 96 8.09 19.46 -17.47
N ILE A 97 7.13 20.24 -16.96
CA ILE A 97 5.95 20.62 -17.71
C ILE A 97 6.42 21.70 -18.68
N ASN A 98 6.50 21.38 -19.96
CA ASN A 98 6.89 22.32 -21.00
C ASN A 98 5.91 23.52 -21.00
N GLU A 99 6.47 24.72 -20.76
CA GLU A 99 5.79 26.02 -20.71
C GLU A 99 5.03 26.34 -22.03
N ASP A 100 5.41 25.69 -23.13
CA ASP A 100 4.77 25.84 -24.46
C ASP A 100 3.31 25.34 -24.53
N LEU A 101 2.83 24.58 -23.53
CA LEU A 101 1.44 24.10 -23.49
C LEU A 101 0.44 25.13 -22.92
N LEU A 102 0.92 26.25 -22.35
CA LEU A 102 0.08 27.24 -21.67
C LEU A 102 -0.21 28.52 -22.50
N GLU A 103 0.47 28.76 -23.63
CA GLU A 103 0.25 29.95 -24.48
C GLU A 103 -1.09 29.94 -25.27
N GLY A 104 -1.94 28.93 -25.10
CA GLY A 104 -3.18 28.79 -25.86
C GLY A 104 -4.44 29.42 -25.22
N ILE A 105 -4.36 29.98 -24.02
CA ILE A 105 -5.54 30.42 -23.26
C ILE A 105 -5.44 31.92 -22.91
N GLU A 106 -5.40 32.77 -23.93
CA GLU A 106 -5.90 34.14 -23.79
C GLU A 106 -7.35 34.17 -24.27
N GLY A 107 -8.28 34.51 -23.37
CA GLY A 107 -9.69 34.65 -23.73
C GLY A 107 -10.60 34.83 -22.53
N ASP A 108 -10.86 36.09 -22.21
CA ASP A 108 -11.83 36.57 -21.22
C ASP A 108 -13.15 35.78 -21.21
N ARG A 109 -13.49 35.23 -20.04
CA ARG A 109 -14.81 35.29 -19.39
C ARG A 109 -14.83 34.43 -18.12
N GLU A 110 -15.12 35.07 -17.00
CA GLU A 110 -15.54 34.43 -15.75
C GLU A 110 -16.83 33.64 -15.99
N GLU A 111 -16.71 32.37 -16.35
CA GLU A 111 -17.76 31.38 -16.12
C GLU A 111 -17.13 30.29 -15.27
N GLU A 112 -17.50 30.24 -13.99
CA GLU A 112 -17.05 29.18 -13.09
C GLU A 112 -17.40 27.83 -13.70
N LEU A 113 -16.37 27.09 -14.10
CA LEU A 113 -16.53 25.73 -14.60
C LEU A 113 -17.25 24.93 -13.49
N PRO A 114 -18.44 24.38 -13.73
CA PRO A 114 -19.18 23.66 -12.70
C PRO A 114 -18.29 22.53 -12.20
N ILE A 115 -18.24 22.34 -10.88
CA ILE A 115 -17.36 21.38 -10.18
C ILE A 115 -17.34 19.99 -10.86
N TRP A 116 -18.45 19.60 -11.49
CA TRP A 116 -18.61 18.42 -12.33
C TRP A 116 -17.57 18.28 -13.47
N GLY A 117 -17.09 19.38 -14.06
CA GLY A 117 -16.05 19.38 -15.09
C GLY A 117 -14.68 19.01 -14.56
N ILE A 118 -14.30 19.53 -13.39
CA ILE A 118 -13.04 19.18 -12.72
C ILE A 118 -13.08 17.71 -12.28
N ILE A 119 -14.21 17.26 -11.73
CA ILE A 119 -14.42 15.85 -11.36
C ILE A 119 -14.31 14.95 -12.59
N ALA A 120 -14.88 15.33 -13.74
CA ALA A 120 -14.76 14.55 -14.96
C ALA A 120 -13.31 14.43 -15.44
N ILE A 121 -12.51 15.49 -15.34
CA ILE A 121 -11.09 15.47 -15.72
C ILE A 121 -10.25 14.53 -14.84
N ILE A 122 -10.64 14.32 -13.58
CA ILE A 122 -9.95 13.37 -12.67
C ILE A 122 -10.48 11.94 -12.87
N ILE A 123 -11.79 11.79 -13.09
CA ILE A 123 -12.45 10.49 -13.24
C ILE A 123 -12.11 9.83 -14.58
N ILE A 124 -12.02 10.59 -15.68
CA ILE A 124 -11.69 10.05 -17.01
C ILE A 124 -10.33 9.34 -17.04
N PRO A 125 -9.21 9.91 -16.53
CA PRO A 125 -7.93 9.22 -16.48
C PRO A 125 -7.94 8.07 -15.48
N LEU A 126 -8.68 8.13 -14.36
CA LEU A 126 -8.86 7.00 -13.46
C LEU A 126 -9.60 5.84 -14.13
N ILE A 127 -10.67 6.12 -14.87
CA ILE A 127 -11.41 5.14 -15.68
C ILE A 127 -10.51 4.61 -16.80
N LEU A 128 -9.75 5.45 -17.48
CA LEU A 128 -8.80 5.05 -18.51
C LEU A 128 -7.71 4.15 -17.93
N LEU A 129 -7.18 4.48 -16.75
CA LEU A 129 -6.15 3.72 -16.05
C LEU A 129 -6.71 2.40 -15.51
N TYR A 130 -7.95 2.40 -15.03
CA TYR A 130 -8.69 1.18 -14.68
C TYR A 130 -8.91 0.28 -15.90
N LEU A 131 -9.35 0.83 -17.03
CA LEU A 131 -9.53 0.10 -18.30
C LEU A 131 -8.19 -0.39 -18.87
N LEU A 132 -7.11 0.38 -18.72
CA LEU A 132 -5.76 -0.01 -19.12
C LEU A 132 -5.22 -1.12 -18.22
N LYS A 133 -5.47 -1.07 -16.91
CA LYS A 133 -5.14 -2.15 -15.97
C LYS A 133 -5.96 -3.41 -16.27
N PHE A 134 -7.22 -3.24 -16.65
CA PHE A 134 -8.10 -4.34 -17.06
C PHE A 134 -7.65 -4.98 -18.39
N ARG A 135 -7.06 -4.20 -19.32
CA ARG A 135 -6.40 -4.72 -20.53
C ARG A 135 -5.03 -5.37 -20.26
N ARG A 136 -4.43 -5.16 -19.08
CA ARG A 136 -3.19 -5.81 -18.63
C ARG A 136 -3.40 -7.08 -17.81
N GLY A 137 -4.66 -7.45 -17.51
CA GLY A 137 -5.01 -8.67 -16.76
C GLY A 137 -5.28 -9.93 -17.58
N SER A 138 -5.08 -9.92 -18.90
CA SER A 138 -5.21 -11.12 -19.74
C SER A 138 -4.43 -10.99 -21.04
N LYS A 139 -3.11 -11.21 -20.95
CA LYS A 139 -2.24 -11.82 -21.96
C LYS A 139 -0.77 -11.71 -21.53
N GLU A 140 -0.34 -12.61 -20.65
CA GLU A 140 1.02 -13.13 -20.74
C GLU A 140 0.97 -14.43 -21.52
N GLU A 141 0.89 -14.30 -22.83
CA GLU A 141 1.35 -15.33 -23.77
C GLU A 141 2.42 -14.70 -24.65
N GLY A 142 3.63 -15.23 -24.52
CA GLY A 142 4.51 -15.47 -25.67
C GLY A 142 5.38 -14.32 -26.16
N LYS A 143 6.58 -14.19 -25.58
CA LYS A 143 7.81 -14.07 -26.38
C LYS A 143 9.03 -14.56 -25.59
N LYS A 144 9.56 -15.71 -26.06
CA LYS A 144 10.75 -16.40 -25.57
C LYS A 144 12.01 -15.53 -25.72
N PRO A 145 12.89 -15.55 -24.73
CA PRO A 145 14.30 -15.84 -24.97
C PRO A 145 14.52 -17.31 -24.63
N THR A 146 15.14 -18.04 -25.54
CA THR A 146 15.66 -19.40 -25.34
C THR A 146 16.68 -19.42 -24.21
N GLU A 147 16.21 -19.45 -22.96
CA GLU A 147 17.00 -20.00 -21.86
C GLU A 147 16.97 -21.52 -22.00
N VAL A 148 18.16 -22.09 -22.16
CA VAL A 148 18.36 -23.54 -22.14
C VAL A 148 17.79 -24.06 -20.82
N LEU A 149 16.69 -24.81 -20.89
CA LEU A 149 16.09 -25.44 -19.72
C LEU A 149 17.20 -26.27 -19.01
N PRO A 150 17.47 -26.06 -17.72
CA PRO A 150 18.44 -26.86 -16.98
C PRO A 150 18.15 -28.36 -17.13
N ASP A 151 19.19 -29.20 -17.18
CA ASP A 151 19.03 -30.62 -17.49
C ASP A 151 18.13 -31.36 -16.48
N ASP A 152 18.21 -30.99 -15.20
CA ASP A 152 17.33 -31.49 -14.14
C ASP A 152 15.83 -31.19 -14.41
N LEU A 153 15.49 -30.06 -15.03
CA LEU A 153 14.11 -29.70 -15.37
C LEU A 153 13.64 -30.40 -16.64
N LYS A 154 14.54 -30.63 -17.60
CA LYS A 154 14.25 -31.45 -18.79
C LYS A 154 13.87 -32.86 -18.40
N GLU A 155 14.53 -33.43 -17.40
CA GLU A 155 14.23 -34.77 -16.89
C GLU A 155 12.79 -34.88 -16.40
N ILE A 156 12.32 -33.92 -15.59
CA ILE A 156 10.94 -33.87 -15.10
C ILE A 156 9.94 -33.74 -16.26
N VAL A 157 10.20 -32.87 -17.22
CA VAL A 157 9.33 -32.70 -18.39
C VAL A 157 9.27 -33.98 -19.22
N ASN A 158 10.38 -34.70 -19.38
CA ASN A 158 10.42 -35.97 -20.09
C ASN A 158 9.65 -37.08 -19.36
N ILE A 159 9.76 -37.16 -18.03
CA ILE A 159 8.96 -38.09 -17.20
C ILE A 159 7.47 -37.78 -17.36
N LEU A 160 7.07 -36.52 -17.23
CA LEU A 160 5.69 -36.10 -17.40
C LEU A 160 5.17 -36.43 -18.80
N ARG A 161 5.96 -36.22 -19.86
CA ARG A 161 5.58 -36.60 -21.24
C ARG A 161 5.40 -38.11 -21.40
N ARG A 162 6.28 -38.94 -20.82
CA ARG A 162 6.16 -40.41 -20.88
C ARG A 162 4.88 -40.90 -20.19
N HIS A 163 4.44 -40.23 -19.13
CA HIS A 163 3.22 -40.55 -18.39
C HIS A 163 1.96 -39.84 -18.90
N GLY A 164 1.93 -39.46 -20.19
CA GLY A 164 0.73 -38.87 -20.81
C GLY A 164 0.43 -37.44 -20.34
N GLY A 165 1.43 -36.74 -19.79
CA GLY A 165 1.34 -35.34 -19.37
C GLY A 165 0.63 -35.13 -18.04
N ARG A 166 0.27 -36.19 -17.29
CA ARG A 166 -0.39 -36.07 -15.99
C ARG A 166 0.17 -37.11 -15.02
N MET A 167 0.64 -36.66 -13.86
CA MET A 167 1.19 -37.55 -12.84
C MET A 167 1.01 -36.93 -11.45
N THR A 168 0.93 -37.74 -10.39
CA THR A 168 0.98 -37.19 -9.02
C THR A 168 2.40 -36.79 -8.62
N GLN A 169 2.53 -35.82 -7.71
CA GLN A 169 3.83 -35.43 -7.16
C GLN A 169 4.51 -36.60 -6.42
N LEU A 170 3.75 -37.54 -5.86
CA LEU A 170 4.27 -38.73 -5.21
C LEU A 170 4.89 -39.72 -6.21
N GLU A 171 4.22 -39.95 -7.35
CA GLU A 171 4.75 -40.80 -8.42
C GLU A 171 6.01 -40.19 -9.04
N LEU A 172 6.00 -38.88 -9.28
CA LEU A 172 7.18 -38.17 -9.80
C LEU A 172 8.39 -38.30 -8.85
N ARG A 173 8.15 -38.24 -7.54
CA ARG A 173 9.20 -38.44 -6.52
C ARG A 173 9.76 -39.87 -6.50
N LYS A 174 9.00 -40.88 -6.92
CA LYS A 174 9.48 -42.26 -6.97
C LYS A 174 10.38 -42.53 -8.17
N GLU A 175 10.22 -41.75 -9.23
CA GLU A 175 11.03 -41.87 -10.46
C GLU A 175 12.30 -41.02 -10.45
N LEU A 176 12.38 -40.03 -9.56
CA LEU A 176 13.52 -39.13 -9.44
C LEU A 176 14.39 -39.47 -8.23
N ASN A 177 15.71 -39.43 -8.39
CA ASN A 177 16.68 -39.58 -7.31
C ASN A 177 16.98 -38.25 -6.59
N TYR A 178 15.98 -37.39 -6.42
CA TYR A 178 16.12 -36.07 -5.79
C TYR A 178 15.37 -35.99 -4.45
N SER A 179 15.86 -35.11 -3.56
CA SER A 179 15.19 -34.86 -2.28
C SER A 179 13.82 -34.19 -2.47
N GLU A 180 12.92 -34.35 -1.50
CA GLU A 180 11.58 -33.77 -1.53
C GLU A 180 11.59 -32.25 -1.75
N ALA A 181 12.51 -31.56 -1.07
CA ALA A 181 12.69 -30.12 -1.21
C ALA A 181 13.14 -29.75 -2.64
N LYS A 182 14.08 -30.51 -3.23
CA LYS A 182 14.59 -30.26 -4.58
C LYS A 182 13.50 -30.49 -5.64
N VAL A 183 12.70 -31.55 -5.52
CA VAL A 183 11.54 -31.79 -6.42
C VAL A 183 10.50 -30.68 -6.29
N SER A 184 10.20 -30.21 -5.07
CA SER A 184 9.25 -29.12 -4.87
C SER A 184 9.71 -27.82 -5.52
N LEU A 185 11.01 -27.50 -5.40
CA LEU A 185 11.62 -26.32 -6.02
C LEU A 185 11.59 -26.39 -7.55
N MET A 186 11.94 -27.54 -8.14
CA MET A 186 11.92 -27.74 -9.58
C MET A 186 10.52 -27.64 -10.18
N LEU A 187 9.51 -28.16 -9.46
CA LEU A 187 8.12 -28.00 -9.87
C LEU A 187 7.65 -26.55 -9.79
N ALA A 188 8.08 -25.79 -8.78
CA ALA A 188 7.78 -24.37 -8.71
C ALA A 188 8.42 -23.59 -9.87
N ASP A 189 9.65 -23.91 -10.26
CA ASP A 189 10.31 -23.28 -11.42
C ASP A 189 9.58 -23.64 -12.74
N LEU A 190 9.21 -24.91 -12.93
CA LEU A 190 8.42 -25.33 -14.10
C LEU A 190 7.02 -24.68 -14.17
N GLU A 191 6.40 -24.44 -13.01
CA GLU A 191 5.10 -23.76 -12.89
C GLU A 191 5.23 -22.27 -13.21
N ASN A 192 6.27 -21.60 -12.68
CA ASN A 192 6.61 -20.21 -13.02
C ASN A 192 6.93 -20.03 -14.51
N ARG A 193 7.58 -21.02 -15.13
CA ARG A 193 7.85 -21.04 -16.59
C ARG A 193 6.61 -21.38 -17.44
N GLY A 194 5.46 -21.66 -16.82
CA GLY A 194 4.23 -22.01 -17.51
C GLY A 194 4.27 -23.36 -18.23
N LEU A 195 5.21 -24.25 -17.87
CA LEU A 195 5.36 -25.57 -18.48
C LEU A 195 4.48 -26.63 -17.82
N ILE A 196 4.12 -26.43 -16.55
CA ILE A 196 3.23 -27.33 -15.80
C ILE A 196 2.18 -26.55 -15.00
N GLU A 197 1.12 -27.25 -14.59
CA GLU A 197 0.15 -26.79 -13.58
C GLU A 197 0.04 -27.79 -12.44
N ARG A 198 -0.14 -27.27 -11.22
CA ARG A 198 -0.37 -28.08 -10.02
C ARG A 198 -1.81 -27.95 -9.53
N PHE A 199 -2.48 -29.09 -9.34
CA PHE A 199 -3.82 -29.15 -8.77
C PHE A 199 -3.82 -29.92 -7.46
N ARG A 200 -4.43 -29.35 -6.41
CA ARG A 200 -4.66 -30.08 -5.16
C ARG A 200 -5.75 -31.14 -5.35
N ARG A 201 -5.45 -32.39 -4.99
CA ARG A 201 -6.43 -33.49 -4.93
C ARG A 201 -6.28 -34.22 -3.60
N GLY A 202 -7.16 -33.90 -2.64
CA GLY A 202 -7.10 -34.46 -1.29
C GLY A 202 -5.80 -34.06 -0.56
N ARG A 203 -5.06 -35.05 -0.04
CA ARG A 203 -3.76 -34.84 0.64
C ARG A 203 -2.56 -34.79 -0.33
N GLY A 204 -2.78 -34.80 -1.64
CA GLY A 204 -1.72 -34.83 -2.65
C GLY A 204 -1.89 -33.78 -3.75
N ASN A 205 -0.84 -33.61 -4.54
CA ASN A 205 -0.82 -32.71 -5.70
C ASN A 205 -0.74 -33.52 -7.00
N ILE A 206 -1.53 -33.14 -7.99
CA ILE A 206 -1.44 -33.61 -9.38
C ILE A 206 -0.69 -32.57 -10.19
N ILE A 207 0.24 -33.02 -11.02
CA ILE A 207 1.03 -32.22 -11.94
C ILE A 207 0.56 -32.52 -13.35
N ILE A 208 0.29 -31.48 -14.12
CA ILE A 208 -0.17 -31.57 -15.51
C ILE A 208 0.79 -30.76 -16.36
N LEU A 209 1.31 -31.36 -17.43
CA LEU A 209 2.13 -30.66 -18.42
C LEU A 209 1.23 -29.76 -19.29
N LYS A 210 1.53 -28.46 -19.35
CA LYS A 210 0.90 -27.57 -20.33
C LYS A 210 1.48 -27.87 -21.70
N LYS A 211 0.60 -28.02 -22.68
CA LYS A 211 1.02 -28.13 -24.08
C LYS A 211 1.38 -26.73 -24.57
N THR A 212 2.67 -26.49 -24.78
CA THR A 212 3.15 -25.35 -25.59
C THR A 212 3.00 -25.67 -27.07
#